data_AF-A0A2V5VGE6-F1
#
_entry.id   AF-A0A2V5VGE6-F1
#
_cell.length_a   1.000
_cell.length_b   1.000
_cell.length_c   1.000
_cell.angle_alpha   90.00
_cell.angle_beta   90.00
_cell.angle_gamma   90.00
#
_symmetry.space_group_name_H-M   'P 1'
#
loop_
_entity.id
_entity.type
_entity.pdbx_description
1 polymer ?
#
loop_
_entity_poly.entity_id
_entity_poly.type
_entity_poly.pdbx_seq_one_letter_code
_entity_poly.pdbx_strand_id
1 'polypeptide(L)'
;MDCVFIAESAESFRAAGREQFYVSVSRFKQALTIYTDDKHELLRAVSKTSRRPSATDLMINKSPEATRLGDSKKGLVQRQSVEKNVDQSQSESQARRREAVPVRRRHPVDRHVRQSYSKGITR
;
A
#
# COMPACT_ATOMS: atom_id res chain seq x y z
N MET A 1 16.81 9.74 -25.63
CA MET A 1 18.27 9.59 -25.75
C MET A 1 18.55 8.70 -26.93
N ASP A 2 19.67 8.89 -27.64
CA ASP A 2 19.97 8.05 -28.80
C ASP A 2 20.36 6.63 -28.36
N CYS A 3 21.23 6.54 -27.34
CA CYS A 3 21.59 5.29 -26.68
C CYS A 3 21.17 5.30 -25.19
N VAL A 4 20.67 4.17 -24.70
CA VAL A 4 20.31 3.96 -23.29
C VAL A 4 21.00 2.71 -22.76
N PHE A 5 21.52 2.79 -21.54
CA PHE A 5 22.10 1.66 -20.82
C PHE A 5 21.35 1.49 -19.51
N ILE A 6 20.86 0.28 -19.26
CA ILE A 6 20.13 -0.06 -18.03
C ILE A 6 20.91 -1.17 -17.34
N ALA A 7 21.20 -0.99 -16.05
CA ALA A 7 21.77 -2.04 -15.21
C ALA A 7 20.70 -2.48 -14.20
N GLU A 8 20.26 -3.73 -14.30
CA GLU A 8 19.30 -4.35 -13.38
C GLU A 8 19.93 -5.62 -12.80
N SER A 9 20.50 -5.49 -11.61
CA SER A 9 21.05 -6.62 -10.86
C SER A 9 19.95 -7.41 -10.14
N ALA A 10 20.26 -8.64 -9.75
CA ALA A 10 19.30 -9.51 -9.06
C ALA A 10 18.74 -8.89 -7.77
N GLU A 11 19.56 -8.12 -7.05
CA GLU A 11 19.14 -7.40 -5.84
C GLU A 11 18.10 -6.30 -6.11
N SER A 12 18.05 -5.79 -7.35
CA SER A 12 17.19 -4.67 -7.77
C SER A 12 15.88 -5.12 -8.41
N PHE A 13 15.69 -6.42 -8.70
CA PHE A 13 14.50 -6.92 -9.40
C PHE A 13 13.17 -6.63 -8.72
N ARG A 14 13.14 -6.45 -7.40
CA ARG A 14 11.92 -6.02 -6.69
C ARG A 14 11.46 -4.62 -7.11
N ALA A 15 12.37 -3.77 -7.59
CA ALA A 15 12.09 -2.43 -8.09
C ALA A 15 11.90 -2.40 -9.62
N ALA A 16 12.38 -3.41 -10.35
CA ALA A 16 12.25 -3.57 -11.81
C ALA A 16 10.85 -4.02 -12.26
N GLY A 17 9.80 -3.40 -11.70
CA GLY A 17 8.41 -3.67 -12.10
C GLY A 17 8.14 -3.24 -13.55
N ARG A 18 7.07 -3.79 -14.13
CA ARG A 18 6.71 -3.57 -15.54
C ARG A 18 6.69 -2.11 -15.96
N GLU A 19 6.08 -1.26 -15.14
CA GLU A 19 5.88 0.16 -15.43
C GLU A 19 7.21 0.91 -15.43
N GLN A 20 8.12 0.60 -14.49
CA GLN A 20 9.46 1.19 -14.44
C GLN A 20 10.31 0.75 -15.63
N PHE A 21 10.31 -0.56 -15.91
CA PHE A 21 11.01 -1.11 -17.05
C PHE A 21 10.54 -0.47 -18.38
N TYR A 22 9.23 -0.35 -18.56
CA TYR A 22 8.64 0.32 -19.73
C TYR A 22 9.08 1.79 -19.85
N VAL A 23 9.07 2.54 -18.75
CA VAL A 23 9.49 3.95 -18.77
C VAL A 23 10.97 4.08 -19.15
N SER A 24 11.83 3.22 -18.65
CA SER A 24 13.26 3.27 -18.94
C SER A 24 13.56 2.84 -20.38
N VAL A 25 12.92 1.78 -20.86
CA VAL A 25 13.06 1.26 -22.22
C VAL A 25 12.45 2.21 -23.26
N SER A 26 11.31 2.85 -23.00
CA SER A 26 10.66 3.72 -24.00
C SER A 26 11.44 5.01 -24.36
N ARG A 27 12.57 5.27 -23.70
CA ARG A 27 13.36 6.51 -23.85
C ARG A 27 14.46 6.43 -24.91
N PHE A 28 14.77 5.23 -25.42
CA PHE A 28 15.81 5.06 -26.46
C PHE A 28 15.26 5.42 -27.85
N LYS A 29 16.14 5.93 -28.72
CA LYS A 29 15.81 6.21 -30.13
C LYS A 29 16.54 5.29 -31.10
N GLN A 30 17.79 4.93 -30.81
CA GLN A 30 18.63 4.14 -31.70
C GLN A 30 19.08 2.83 -31.08
N ALA A 31 19.56 2.84 -29.82
CA ALA A 31 20.08 1.64 -29.18
C ALA A 31 19.77 1.56 -27.69
N LEU A 32 19.60 0.34 -27.20
CA LEU A 32 19.40 0.00 -25.79
C LEU A 32 20.24 -1.23 -25.45
N THR A 33 20.97 -1.19 -24.34
CA THR A 33 21.64 -2.37 -23.76
C THR A 33 21.23 -2.52 -22.30
N ILE A 34 20.85 -3.74 -21.93
CA ILE A 34 20.46 -4.09 -20.55
C ILE A 34 21.51 -5.06 -20.00
N TYR A 35 22.14 -4.67 -18.91
CA TYR A 35 23.05 -5.50 -18.13
C TYR A 35 22.27 -6.12 -16.98
N THR A 36 22.30 -7.44 -16.86
CA THR A 36 21.61 -8.17 -15.80
C THR A 36 22.30 -9.49 -15.53
N ASP A 37 22.21 -9.95 -14.28
CA ASP A 37 22.82 -11.21 -13.84
C ASP A 37 22.01 -12.43 -14.33
N ASP A 38 20.68 -12.35 -14.30
CA ASP A 38 19.77 -13.41 -14.74
C ASP A 38 18.60 -12.82 -15.55
N LYS A 39 18.64 -13.06 -16.87
CA LYS A 39 17.59 -12.65 -17.79
C LYS A 39 16.22 -13.27 -17.46
N HIS A 40 16.18 -14.53 -17.03
CA HIS A 40 14.92 -15.21 -16.74
C HIS A 40 14.25 -14.60 -15.52
N GLU A 41 15.02 -14.30 -14.48
CA GLU A 41 14.48 -13.67 -13.30
C GLU A 41 14.06 -12.22 -13.54
N LEU A 42 14.85 -11.45 -14.30
CA LEU A 42 14.46 -10.11 -14.73
C LEU A 42 13.13 -10.16 -15.51
N LEU A 43 12.97 -11.11 -16.44
CA LEU A 43 11.71 -11.30 -17.17
C LEU A 43 10.55 -11.62 -16.23
N ARG A 44 10.74 -12.50 -15.24
CA ARG A 44 9.71 -12.79 -14.22
C ARG A 44 9.34 -11.55 -13.41
N ALA A 45 10.31 -10.71 -13.07
CA ALA A 45 10.09 -9.48 -12.30
C ALA A 45 9.30 -8.44 -13.12
N VAL A 46 9.75 -8.16 -14.34
CA VAL A 46 9.11 -7.21 -15.28
C VAL A 46 7.72 -7.67 -15.70
N SER A 47 7.44 -8.98 -15.72
CA SER A 47 6.10 -9.49 -16.03
C SER A 47 5.06 -9.16 -14.95
N LYS A 48 5.49 -8.82 -13.73
CA LYS A 48 4.59 -8.45 -12.63
C LYS A 48 4.17 -7.00 -12.79
N THR A 49 2.86 -6.74 -12.66
CA THR A 49 2.32 -5.37 -12.59
C THR A 49 2.24 -4.90 -11.15
N SER A 50 2.59 -3.64 -10.90
CA SER A 50 2.47 -3.03 -9.57
C SER A 50 1.08 -2.42 -9.31
N ARG A 51 0.00 -2.99 -9.87
CA ARG A 51 -1.36 -2.46 -9.69
C ARG A 51 -1.71 -2.44 -8.21
N ARG A 52 -1.99 -1.25 -7.68
CA ARG A 52 -2.54 -1.06 -6.33
C ARG A 52 -4.05 -0.83 -6.47
N PRO A 53 -4.90 -1.74 -5.96
CA PRO A 53 -6.34 -1.55 -6.04
C PRO A 53 -6.75 -0.32 -5.24
N SER A 54 -7.64 0.49 -5.82
CA SER A 54 -8.26 1.62 -5.13
C SER A 54 -9.32 1.13 -4.13
N ALA A 55 -9.74 1.99 -3.19
CA ALA A 55 -10.82 1.64 -2.26
C ALA A 55 -12.13 1.30 -2.99
N THR A 56 -12.42 1.98 -4.10
CA THR A 56 -13.58 1.69 -4.96
C THR A 56 -13.42 0.37 -5.70
N ASP A 57 -12.23 0.04 -6.20
CA ASP A 57 -11.97 -1.25 -6.85
C ASP A 57 -12.25 -2.42 -5.87
N LEU A 58 -11.88 -2.26 -4.60
CA LEU A 58 -12.14 -3.26 -3.55
C LEU A 58 -13.62 -3.40 -3.21
N MET A 59 -14.41 -2.33 -3.30
CA MET A 59 -15.86 -2.38 -3.07
C MET A 59 -16.59 -3.04 -4.23
N ILE A 60 -16.17 -2.77 -5.46
CA ILE A 60 -16.76 -3.32 -6.69
C ILE A 60 -16.43 -4.81 -6.85
N ASN A 61 -15.23 -5.24 -6.48
CA ASN A 61 -14.78 -6.63 -6.63
C ASN A 61 -15.29 -7.58 -5.53
N LYS A 62 -16.20 -7.15 -4.65
CA LYS A 62 -16.95 -8.05 -3.76
C LYS A 62 -18.04 -8.79 -4.55
N SER A 63 -17.67 -9.69 -5.45
CA SER A 63 -18.59 -10.72 -5.93
C SER A 63 -18.66 -11.87 -4.90
N PRO A 64 -19.81 -12.55 -4.75
CA PRO A 64 -20.00 -13.62 -3.77
C PRO A 64 -19.41 -14.95 -4.25
N GLU A 65 -18.12 -14.98 -4.58
CA GLU A 65 -17.41 -16.21 -4.99
C GLU A 65 -16.65 -16.84 -3.82
N ALA A 66 -17.28 -16.92 -2.65
CA ALA A 66 -16.72 -17.55 -1.44
C ALA A 66 -17.58 -18.70 -0.88
N THR A 67 -18.56 -19.22 -1.65
CA THR A 67 -19.50 -20.24 -1.14
C THR A 67 -19.48 -21.57 -1.90
N ARG A 68 -18.41 -21.92 -2.63
CA ARG A 68 -18.34 -23.23 -3.30
C ARG A 68 -17.05 -23.98 -3.03
N LEU A 69 -16.88 -24.41 -1.79
CA LEU A 69 -16.06 -25.58 -1.46
C LEU A 69 -16.66 -26.31 -0.25
N GLY A 70 -17.28 -27.46 -0.52
CA GLY A 70 -17.08 -28.68 0.27
C GLY A 70 -17.83 -28.84 1.59
N ASP A 71 -18.87 -29.67 1.53
CA ASP A 71 -19.34 -30.56 2.58
C ASP A 71 -18.28 -30.93 3.64
N SER A 72 -18.61 -30.65 4.90
CA SER A 72 -18.34 -31.56 6.01
C SER A 72 -19.34 -31.27 7.13
N LYS A 73 -20.44 -32.03 7.09
CA LYS A 73 -21.27 -32.29 8.27
C LYS A 73 -20.40 -32.89 9.36
N LYS A 74 -20.05 -32.12 10.39
CA LYS A 74 -19.74 -32.56 11.76
C LYS A 74 -19.49 -31.32 12.62
N GLY A 75 -20.41 -31.05 13.56
CA GLY A 75 -20.26 -29.94 14.50
C GLY A 75 -21.55 -29.30 15.00
N LEU A 76 -22.70 -29.98 14.94
CA LEU A 76 -23.88 -29.57 15.69
C LEU A 76 -23.80 -30.17 17.09
N VAL A 77 -23.00 -29.60 18.00
CA VAL A 77 -23.16 -29.80 19.44
C VAL A 77 -22.78 -28.52 20.19
N GLN A 78 -23.76 -28.00 20.93
CA GLN A 78 -23.70 -27.00 22.02
C GLN A 78 -23.27 -25.55 21.72
N ARG A 79 -24.27 -24.74 21.36
CA ARG A 79 -24.34 -23.29 21.66
C ARG A 79 -25.58 -22.94 22.49
N GLN A 80 -25.83 -23.71 23.55
CA GLN A 80 -26.88 -23.39 24.53
C GLN A 80 -26.26 -23.44 25.93
N SER A 81 -25.69 -22.30 26.36
CA SER A 81 -25.56 -21.88 27.78
C SER A 81 -24.46 -20.83 28.01
N VAL A 82 -24.46 -19.70 27.28
CA VAL A 82 -23.64 -18.53 27.65
C VAL A 82 -24.44 -17.23 27.43
N GLU A 83 -25.60 -17.11 28.07
CA GLU A 83 -26.41 -15.88 28.02
C GLU A 83 -26.61 -15.19 29.38
N LYS A 84 -25.94 -15.64 30.46
CA LYS A 84 -26.20 -15.08 31.81
C LYS A 84 -25.03 -14.46 32.57
N ASN A 85 -23.87 -14.20 31.94
CA ASN A 85 -22.73 -13.62 32.65
C ASN A 85 -21.97 -12.50 31.90
N VAL A 86 -22.60 -11.81 30.93
CA VAL A 86 -21.92 -10.76 30.14
C VAL A 86 -22.29 -9.33 30.57
N ASP A 87 -23.29 -9.13 31.43
CA ASP A 87 -23.71 -7.77 31.82
C ASP A 87 -22.86 -7.15 32.93
N GLN A 88 -22.36 -7.96 33.88
CA GLN A 88 -21.70 -7.41 35.07
C GLN A 88 -20.22 -7.06 34.86
N SER A 89 -19.54 -7.70 33.89
CA SER A 89 -18.12 -7.46 33.59
C SER A 89 -17.88 -6.28 32.62
N GLN A 90 -18.93 -5.84 31.92
CA GLN A 90 -18.84 -4.75 30.95
C GLN A 90 -18.93 -3.36 31.59
N SER A 91 -19.63 -3.20 32.71
CA SER A 91 -19.78 -1.93 33.42
C SER A 91 -18.45 -1.46 34.06
N GLU A 92 -17.68 -2.36 34.65
CA GLU A 92 -16.36 -2.03 35.25
C GLU A 92 -15.28 -1.76 34.20
N SER A 93 -15.30 -2.49 33.09
CA SER A 93 -14.32 -2.34 32.00
C SER A 93 -14.57 -1.06 31.18
N GLN A 94 -15.83 -0.65 30.99
CA GLN A 94 -16.17 0.63 30.36
C GLN A 94 -15.93 1.83 31.27
N ALA A 95 -16.05 1.69 32.60
CA ALA A 95 -15.73 2.74 33.55
C ALA A 95 -14.22 3.04 33.60
N ARG A 96 -13.35 2.02 33.56
CA ARG A 96 -11.89 2.23 33.54
C ARG A 96 -11.34 2.73 32.20
N ARG A 97 -12.03 2.48 31.09
CA ARG A 97 -11.63 2.97 29.75
C ARG A 97 -11.98 4.44 29.49
N ARG A 98 -12.70 5.09 30.40
CA ARG A 98 -13.01 6.53 30.35
C ARG A 98 -11.95 7.40 31.03
N GLU A 99 -10.88 6.82 31.55
CA GLU A 99 -9.69 7.61 31.91
C GLU A 99 -9.01 8.12 30.64
N ALA A 100 -9.32 9.39 30.36
CA ALA A 100 -8.76 10.31 29.39
C ALA A 100 -7.53 9.80 28.62
N VAL A 101 -7.76 9.32 27.39
CA VAL A 101 -6.70 9.33 26.37
C VAL A 101 -6.37 10.81 26.12
N PRO A 102 -5.12 11.28 26.36
CA PRO A 102 -4.78 12.66 26.07
C PRO A 102 -4.85 12.85 24.56
N VAL A 103 -5.89 13.56 24.11
CA VAL A 103 -5.96 14.07 22.74
C VAL A 103 -4.78 15.03 22.59
N ARG A 104 -3.74 14.61 21.85
CA ARG A 104 -2.62 15.49 21.50
C ARG A 104 -3.21 16.71 20.77
N ARG A 105 -3.28 17.85 21.46
CA ARG A 105 -3.68 19.12 20.85
C ARG A 105 -2.67 19.40 19.74
N ARG A 106 -3.13 19.40 18.49
CA ARG A 106 -2.30 19.83 17.37
C ARG A 106 -1.99 21.31 17.62
N HIS A 107 -0.70 21.64 17.75
CA HIS A 107 -0.30 23.03 17.77
C HIS A 107 -0.61 23.65 16.41
N PRO A 108 -1.26 24.83 16.35
CA PRO A 108 -1.37 25.56 15.10
C PRO A 108 0.05 25.91 14.65
N VAL A 109 0.43 25.41 13.48
CA VAL A 109 1.70 25.79 12.85
C VAL A 109 1.50 27.18 12.28
N ASP A 110 2.19 28.16 12.84
CA ASP A 110 2.11 29.54 12.36
C ASP A 110 2.76 29.63 10.98
N ARG A 111 1.93 29.78 9.95
CA ARG A 111 2.36 29.83 8.56
C ARG A 111 2.71 31.28 8.23
N HIS A 112 3.79 31.79 8.82
CA HIS A 112 4.36 33.05 8.39
C HIS A 112 4.85 32.93 6.94
N VAL A 113 4.06 33.49 6.02
CA VAL A 113 4.47 33.78 4.65
C VAL A 113 5.61 34.80 4.75
N ARG A 114 6.85 34.39 4.43
CA ARG A 114 7.91 35.35 4.14
C ARG A 114 7.48 36.16 2.92
N GLN A 115 6.99 37.37 3.13
CA GLN A 115 6.96 38.39 2.08
C GLN A 115 8.42 38.72 1.75
N SER A 116 8.88 38.17 0.63
CA SER A 116 10.14 38.56 0.02
C SER A 116 10.05 40.03 -0.38
N TYR A 117 10.73 40.90 0.36
CA TYR A 117 11.01 42.25 -0.12
C TYR A 117 11.88 42.14 -1.37
N SER A 118 11.31 42.41 -2.53
CA SER A 118 12.07 42.69 -3.74
C SER A 118 12.83 44.00 -3.52
N LYS A 119 14.09 43.93 -3.10
CA LYS A 119 15.00 45.06 -3.28
C LYS A 119 15.30 45.16 -4.76
N GLY A 120 14.74 46.20 -5.38
CA GLY A 120 15.04 46.57 -6.76
C GLY A 120 16.55 46.73 -6.94
N ILE A 121 17.07 46.09 -7.97
CA ILE A 121 18.43 46.31 -8.46
C ILE A 121 18.41 47.70 -9.08
N THR A 122 19.02 48.67 -8.40
CA THR A 122 19.39 49.95 -9.01
C THR A 122 20.64 49.76 -9.87
N ARG A 123 20.60 50.47 -10.99
CA ARG A 123 21.42 50.45 -12.20
C ARG A 123 22.94 50.39 -12.01
#